data_AF-A0A453RRA3-F1
#
_entry.id   AF-A0A453RRA3-F1
#
_cell.length_a   1.000
_cell.length_b   1.000
_cell.length_c   1.000
_cell.angle_alpha   90.00
_cell.angle_beta   90.00
_cell.angle_gamma   90.00
#
_symmetry.space_group_name_H-M   'P 1'
#
loop_
_entity.id
_entity.type
_entity.pdbx_description
1 polymer ?
#
loop_
_entity_poly.entity_id
_entity_poly.type
_entity_poly.pdbx_seq_one_letter_code
_entity_poly.pdbx_strand_id
1 'polypeptide(L)'
;MQGGSSGIVYGGLKYQARCITDVRADAGSTTFLAGTLSLKEENEVHLIRLLPGENELVCDGLFYHPNEIWDLKSCPFDHRLFSTVYTSGEGYGASVWKIPELYGQSNSPQLEQLFMLDDHTDKIRCVLWWPLGKHDKLISIDDRNIFLWNIDPSNKSAKV
;
A
#
# COMPACT_ATOMS: atom_id res chain seq x y z
N MET A 1 -11.58 18.78 35.04
CA MET A 1 -10.34 18.47 34.28
C MET A 1 -10.75 17.62 33.08
N GLN A 2 -11.04 18.24 31.92
CA GLN A 2 -11.25 17.52 30.66
C GLN A 2 -9.91 17.46 29.93
N GLY A 3 -9.19 16.37 30.10
CA GLY A 3 -8.10 16.01 29.20
C GLY A 3 -8.70 15.45 27.92
N GLY A 4 -9.27 16.31 27.08
CA GLY A 4 -9.71 15.93 25.75
C GLY A 4 -8.48 15.78 24.87
N SER A 5 -8.17 14.54 24.46
CA SER A 5 -7.14 14.30 23.45
C SER A 5 -7.48 15.07 22.17
N SER A 6 -6.63 16.01 21.77
CA SER A 6 -6.71 16.75 20.50
C SER A 6 -6.21 15.87 19.34
N GLY A 7 -6.87 14.73 19.12
CA GLY A 7 -6.52 13.81 18.03
C GLY A 7 -6.97 14.36 16.68
N ILE A 8 -6.21 14.05 15.62
CA ILE A 8 -6.58 14.32 14.24
C ILE A 8 -7.24 13.05 13.69
N VAL A 9 -8.42 13.19 13.07
CA VAL A 9 -9.21 12.06 12.56
C VAL A 9 -9.37 12.20 11.05
N TYR A 10 -9.06 11.14 10.31
CA TYR A 10 -9.40 11.03 8.90
C TYR A 10 -10.75 10.33 8.73
N GLY A 11 -11.78 11.09 8.34
CA GLY A 11 -13.13 10.58 8.10
C GLY A 11 -13.41 10.14 6.65
N GLY A 12 -12.40 10.17 5.77
CA GLY A 12 -12.57 9.94 4.33
C GLY A 12 -12.65 8.46 3.91
N LEU A 13 -12.47 7.52 4.83
CA LEU A 13 -12.59 6.09 4.54
C LEU A 13 -14.06 5.70 4.36
N LYS A 14 -14.46 5.37 3.14
CA LYS A 14 -15.80 4.87 2.83
C LYS A 14 -16.04 3.47 3.38
N TYR A 15 -14.99 2.65 3.39
CA TYR A 15 -15.00 1.26 3.83
C TYR A 15 -14.03 1.02 4.97
N GLN A 16 -14.22 -0.06 5.71
CA GLN A 16 -13.31 -0.42 6.81
C GLN A 16 -11.89 -0.63 6.26
N ALA A 17 -10.92 0.09 6.83
CA ALA A 17 -9.51 -0.14 6.58
C ALA A 17 -8.92 -1.14 7.58
N ARG A 18 -8.04 -2.01 7.10
CA ARG A 18 -7.31 -2.98 7.95
C ARG A 18 -5.86 -2.60 8.16
N CYS A 19 -5.24 -2.00 7.15
CA CYS A 19 -3.82 -1.72 7.12
C CYS A 19 -3.57 -0.24 6.82
N ILE A 20 -2.50 0.27 7.41
CA ILE A 20 -1.97 1.62 7.19
C ILE A 20 -0.44 1.56 7.25
N THR A 21 0.23 2.37 6.43
CA THR A 21 1.69 2.54 6.46
C THR A 21 2.06 3.99 6.20
N ASP A 22 3.17 4.45 6.73
CA ASP A 22 3.83 5.71 6.32
C ASP A 22 4.40 5.60 4.90
N VAL A 23 4.44 6.71 4.15
CA VAL A 23 5.11 6.81 2.84
C VAL A 23 6.52 7.36 3.03
N ARG A 24 7.44 6.48 3.43
CA ARG A 24 8.81 6.89 3.86
C ARG A 24 9.63 7.64 2.81
N ALA A 25 9.43 7.30 1.54
CA ALA A 25 10.16 7.93 0.46
C ALA A 25 9.76 9.39 0.21
N ASP A 26 8.65 9.86 0.80
CA ASP A 26 8.27 11.27 0.78
C ASP A 26 8.67 11.97 2.09
N ALA A 27 9.97 12.23 2.23
CA ALA A 27 10.53 12.86 3.44
C ALA A 27 10.08 14.32 3.66
N GLY A 28 9.46 14.95 2.64
CA GLY A 28 9.01 16.35 2.70
C GLY A 28 7.61 16.51 3.31
N SER A 29 6.87 15.42 3.49
CA SER A 29 5.50 15.45 3.98
C SER A 29 5.26 14.35 5.03
N THR A 30 4.14 14.45 5.75
CA THR A 30 3.66 13.36 6.59
C THR A 30 2.50 12.70 5.87
N THR A 31 2.81 11.64 5.13
CA THR A 31 1.87 10.96 4.24
C THR A 31 1.76 9.48 4.59
N PHE A 32 0.56 8.93 4.43
CA PHE A 32 0.20 7.56 4.74
C PHE A 32 -0.54 6.93 3.56
N LEU A 33 -0.42 5.61 3.44
CA LEU A 33 -1.31 4.79 2.62
C LEU A 33 -2.20 3.97 3.54
N ALA A 34 -3.50 3.94 3.28
CA ALA A 34 -4.46 3.08 3.97
C ALA A 34 -5.20 2.20 2.96
N GLY A 35 -5.30 0.89 3.25
CA GLY A 35 -5.97 -0.09 2.40
C GLY A 35 -7.29 -0.56 3.01
N THR A 36 -8.36 -0.59 2.20
CA THR A 36 -9.66 -1.09 2.62
C THR A 36 -9.79 -2.61 2.48
N LEU A 37 -10.75 -3.17 3.23
CA LEU A 37 -11.09 -4.59 3.21
C LEU A 37 -12.62 -4.74 3.18
N SER A 38 -13.15 -5.01 1.99
CA SER A 38 -14.55 -5.28 1.71
C SER A 38 -14.69 -6.53 0.87
N LEU A 39 -15.68 -7.36 1.22
CA LEU A 39 -16.09 -8.56 0.48
C LEU A 39 -17.12 -8.26 -0.61
N LYS A 40 -17.77 -7.09 -0.57
CA LYS A 40 -18.93 -6.76 -1.41
C LYS A 40 -18.65 -5.65 -2.40
N GLU A 41 -17.75 -4.76 -2.01
CA GLU A 41 -17.50 -3.49 -2.69
C GLU A 41 -16.07 -3.54 -3.23
N GLU A 42 -15.80 -2.74 -4.27
CA GLU A 42 -14.45 -2.56 -4.77
C GLU A 42 -13.57 -1.94 -3.68
N ASN A 43 -12.38 -2.53 -3.47
CA ASN A 43 -11.46 -2.04 -2.44
C ASN A 43 -10.69 -0.82 -2.94
N GLU A 44 -10.09 -0.10 -2.01
CA GLU A 44 -9.51 1.22 -2.24
C GLU A 44 -8.20 1.34 -1.45
N VAL A 45 -7.22 2.02 -2.06
CA VAL A 45 -6.02 2.51 -1.39
C VAL A 45 -6.12 4.02 -1.34
N HIS A 46 -6.08 4.58 -0.13
CA HIS A 46 -6.09 6.02 0.12
C HIS A 46 -4.67 6.51 0.37
N LEU A 47 -4.26 7.54 -0.36
CA LEU A 47 -3.08 8.35 -0.06
C LEU A 47 -3.54 9.54 0.79
N ILE A 48 -3.13 9.55 2.05
CA ILE A 48 -3.58 10.49 3.07
C ILE A 48 -2.41 11.37 3.47
N ARG A 49 -2.56 12.70 3.41
CA ARG A 49 -1.52 13.63 3.83
C ARG A 49 -1.98 14.47 5.01
N LEU A 50 -1.09 14.65 5.98
CA LEU A 50 -1.25 15.64 7.05
C LEU A 50 -0.78 17.00 6.54
N LEU A 51 -1.70 17.98 6.52
CA LEU A 51 -1.37 19.36 6.16
C LEU A 51 -0.56 20.03 7.27
N PRO A 52 0.66 20.53 6.98
CA PRO A 52 1.47 21.22 7.97
C PRO A 52 0.75 22.43 8.55
N GLY A 53 0.63 22.51 9.88
CA GLY A 53 0.07 23.68 10.59
C GLY A 53 -1.46 23.71 10.69
N GLU A 54 -2.20 22.88 9.95
CA GLU A 54 -3.66 22.88 9.93
C GLU A 54 -4.29 21.77 10.78
N ASN A 55 -3.47 20.85 11.33
CA ASN A 55 -3.94 19.66 12.07
C ASN A 55 -5.04 18.89 11.30
N GLU A 56 -4.96 18.87 9.98
CA GLU A 56 -5.97 18.29 9.09
C GLU A 56 -5.36 17.19 8.21
N LEU A 57 -6.08 16.08 8.07
CA LEU A 57 -5.73 14.99 7.15
C LEU A 57 -6.58 15.09 5.88
N VAL A 58 -5.94 15.21 4.73
CA VAL A 58 -6.59 15.28 3.41
C VAL A 58 -6.37 14.01 2.61
N CYS A 59 -7.30 13.71 1.70
CA CYS A 59 -7.15 12.66 0.72
C CYS A 59 -6.43 13.22 -0.52
N ASP A 60 -5.15 12.90 -0.65
CA ASP A 60 -4.34 13.29 -1.82
C ASP A 60 -4.56 12.36 -3.02
N GLY A 61 -5.05 11.14 -2.78
CA GLY A 61 -5.34 10.19 -3.84
C GLY A 61 -6.23 9.04 -3.35
N LEU A 62 -7.12 8.58 -4.22
CA LEU A 62 -7.95 7.41 -4.01
C LEU A 62 -7.79 6.49 -5.22
N PHE A 63 -7.40 5.25 -4.99
CA PHE A 63 -7.09 4.29 -6.05
C PHE A 63 -7.82 2.98 -5.85
N TYR A 64 -8.46 2.46 -6.90
CA TYR A 64 -9.15 1.18 -6.80
C TYR A 64 -8.17 0.01 -6.74
N HIS A 65 -8.51 -0.96 -5.89
CA HIS A 65 -7.79 -2.22 -5.72
C HIS A 65 -8.79 -3.38 -5.87
N PRO A 66 -8.48 -4.39 -6.69
CA PRO A 66 -9.46 -5.43 -7.05
C PRO A 66 -9.78 -6.41 -5.92
N ASN A 67 -8.90 -6.53 -4.92
CA ASN A 67 -8.92 -7.58 -3.90
C ASN A 67 -8.97 -7.02 -2.48
N GLU A 68 -9.34 -7.86 -1.51
CA GLU A 68 -9.33 -7.52 -0.08
C GLU A 68 -7.90 -7.28 0.41
N ILE A 69 -7.59 -6.10 0.95
CA ILE A 69 -6.21 -5.76 1.35
C ILE A 69 -5.97 -6.16 2.80
N TRP A 70 -5.04 -7.11 3.00
CA TRP A 70 -4.70 -7.66 4.32
C TRP A 70 -3.46 -7.04 4.95
N ASP A 71 -2.45 -6.73 4.14
CA ASP A 71 -1.25 -5.98 4.53
C ASP A 71 -0.85 -5.03 3.40
N LEU A 72 -0.19 -3.93 3.77
CA LEU A 72 0.24 -2.89 2.86
C LEU A 72 1.54 -2.26 3.38
N LYS A 73 2.54 -2.14 2.50
CA LYS A 73 3.85 -1.50 2.80
C LYS A 73 4.31 -0.62 1.66
N SER A 74 4.76 0.59 2.00
CA SER A 74 5.38 1.51 1.04
C SER A 74 6.83 1.13 0.75
N CYS A 75 7.29 1.42 -0.46
CA CYS A 75 8.70 1.36 -0.79
C CYS A 75 9.43 2.50 -0.05
N PRO A 76 10.55 2.22 0.64
CA PRO A 76 11.29 3.23 1.38
C PRO A 76 12.06 4.21 0.48
N PHE A 77 12.11 3.97 -0.83
CA PHE A 77 12.93 4.76 -1.76
C PHE A 77 12.18 5.34 -2.97
N ASP A 78 10.94 4.93 -3.20
CA ASP A 78 10.08 5.49 -4.25
C ASP A 78 8.67 5.66 -3.67
N HIS A 79 8.22 6.91 -3.54
CA HIS A 79 6.93 7.23 -2.89
C HIS A 79 5.73 6.74 -3.70
N ARG A 80 5.93 6.35 -4.98
CA ARG A 80 4.89 5.83 -5.85
C ARG A 80 4.79 4.32 -5.80
N LEU A 81 5.75 3.62 -5.21
CA LEU A 81 5.76 2.17 -5.16
C LEU A 81 5.31 1.66 -3.79
N PHE A 82 4.47 0.64 -3.80
CA PHE A 82 4.06 -0.05 -2.59
C PHE A 82 3.65 -1.48 -2.91
N SER A 83 3.60 -2.32 -1.89
CA SER A 83 3.16 -3.71 -1.98
C SER A 83 1.87 -3.92 -1.21
N THR A 84 1.00 -4.79 -1.70
CA THR A 84 -0.14 -5.32 -0.96
C THR A 84 -0.04 -6.83 -0.81
N VAL A 85 -0.54 -7.33 0.32
CA VAL A 85 -0.95 -8.72 0.48
C VAL A 85 -2.47 -8.74 0.48
N TYR A 86 -3.07 -9.64 -0.29
CA TYR A 86 -4.51 -9.66 -0.49
C TYR A 86 -5.10 -11.07 -0.49
N THR A 87 -6.42 -11.14 -0.29
CA THR A 87 -7.21 -12.32 -0.61
C THR A 87 -8.18 -11.99 -1.73
N SER A 88 -8.46 -12.98 -2.56
CA SER A 88 -9.46 -12.94 -3.61
C SER A 88 -10.33 -14.20 -3.53
N GLY A 89 -11.36 -14.28 -4.37
CA GLY A 89 -12.15 -15.50 -4.52
C GLY A 89 -11.32 -16.71 -4.99
N GLU A 90 -10.15 -16.48 -5.57
CA GLU A 90 -9.25 -17.51 -6.10
C GLU A 90 -8.14 -17.92 -5.11
N GLY A 91 -7.98 -17.19 -4.00
CA GLY A 91 -6.98 -17.52 -2.98
C GLY A 91 -6.35 -16.30 -2.30
N TYR A 92 -5.03 -16.35 -2.14
CA TYR A 92 -4.22 -15.27 -1.57
C TYR A 92 -3.12 -14.89 -2.56
N GLY A 93 -2.62 -13.66 -2.45
CA GLY A 93 -1.55 -13.18 -3.29
C GLY A 93 -0.89 -11.95 -2.72
N ALA A 94 0.22 -11.56 -3.34
CA ALA A 94 0.88 -10.30 -3.07
C ALA A 94 1.34 -9.67 -4.39
N SER A 95 1.20 -8.35 -4.49
CA SER A 95 1.55 -7.59 -5.69
C SER A 95 2.29 -6.32 -5.33
N VAL A 96 3.16 -5.88 -6.23
CA VAL A 96 3.76 -4.54 -6.19
C VAL A 96 3.03 -3.65 -7.20
N TRP A 97 2.69 -2.46 -6.74
CA TRP A 97 1.88 -1.49 -7.46
C TRP A 97 2.64 -0.18 -7.63
N LYS A 98 2.27 0.55 -8.68
CA LYS A 98 2.69 1.92 -8.91
C LYS A 98 1.51 2.87 -8.87
N ILE A 99 1.64 3.92 -8.08
CA ILE A 99 0.70 5.04 -8.03
C ILE A 99 0.80 5.81 -9.37
N PRO A 100 -0.30 5.93 -10.12
CA PRO A 100 -0.32 6.70 -11.36
C PRO A 100 -0.14 8.19 -11.09
N GLU A 101 0.30 8.95 -12.09
CA GLU A 101 0.37 10.41 -11.96
C GLU A 101 -1.04 11.00 -11.98
N LEU A 102 -1.40 11.69 -10.89
CA LEU A 102 -2.69 12.33 -10.71
C LEU A 102 -2.71 13.69 -11.45
N TYR A 103 -2.78 13.66 -12.79
CA TYR A 103 -2.88 14.88 -13.61
C TYR A 103 -4.29 15.48 -13.58
N GLY A 104 -4.75 15.96 -12.41
CA GLY A 104 -6.04 16.65 -12.27
C GLY A 104 -7.26 15.83 -12.70
N GLN A 105 -7.13 14.50 -12.76
CA GLN A 105 -8.24 13.62 -13.14
C GLN A 105 -9.24 13.53 -11.98
N SER A 106 -10.51 13.77 -12.30
CA SER A 106 -11.62 13.72 -11.34
C SER A 106 -12.03 12.30 -10.94
N ASN A 107 -11.50 11.28 -11.62
CA ASN A 107 -11.84 9.88 -11.37
C ASN A 107 -10.69 9.22 -10.61
N SER A 108 -11.03 8.48 -9.55
CA SER A 108 -10.11 7.61 -8.83
C SER A 108 -9.50 6.57 -9.78
N PRO A 109 -8.21 6.70 -10.16
CA PRO A 109 -7.64 5.83 -11.18
C PRO A 109 -7.34 4.44 -10.61
N GLN A 110 -7.32 3.43 -11.47
CA GLN A 110 -6.88 2.10 -11.08
C GLN A 110 -5.37 2.08 -10.85
N LEU A 111 -4.93 1.32 -9.84
CA LEU A 111 -3.51 1.09 -9.59
C LEU A 111 -2.85 0.33 -10.76
N GLU A 112 -1.63 0.73 -11.11
CA GLU A 112 -0.83 -0.04 -12.06
C GLU A 112 -0.15 -1.20 -11.33
N GLN A 113 -0.58 -2.43 -11.61
CA GLN A 113 0.14 -3.63 -11.13
C GLN A 113 1.45 -3.77 -11.92
N LEU A 114 2.58 -3.80 -11.21
CA LEU A 114 3.88 -4.04 -11.84
C LEU A 114 4.14 -5.55 -11.95
N PHE A 115 4.02 -6.28 -10.84
CA PHE A 115 4.23 -7.73 -10.81
C PHE A 115 3.58 -8.34 -9.57
N MET A 116 3.35 -9.65 -9.65
CA MET A 116 2.89 -10.48 -8.53
C MET A 116 4.10 -11.18 -7.90
N LEU A 117 3.97 -11.59 -6.64
CA LEU A 117 4.91 -12.46 -5.93
C LEU A 117 4.28 -13.86 -5.91
N ASP A 118 4.43 -14.62 -6.99
CA ASP A 118 3.62 -15.80 -7.34
C ASP A 118 4.29 -17.16 -7.04
N ASP A 119 5.47 -17.17 -6.41
CA ASP A 119 6.18 -18.39 -5.98
C ASP A 119 5.66 -18.96 -4.64
N HIS A 120 4.64 -18.34 -4.05
CA HIS A 120 4.04 -18.80 -2.80
C HIS A 120 3.06 -19.94 -2.98
N THR A 121 3.20 -20.98 -2.15
CA THR A 121 2.23 -22.10 -2.05
C THR A 121 1.41 -22.11 -0.77
N ASP A 122 1.71 -21.18 0.16
CA ASP A 122 1.04 -21.03 1.44
C ASP A 122 0.60 -19.57 1.66
N LYS A 123 -0.30 -19.35 2.63
CA LYS A 123 -0.89 -18.03 2.88
C LYS A 123 0.17 -16.98 3.21
N ILE A 124 0.26 -15.97 2.35
CA ILE A 124 1.16 -14.83 2.53
C ILE A 124 0.71 -13.99 3.73
N ARG A 125 1.66 -13.64 4.59
CA ARG A 125 1.43 -12.87 5.83
C ARG A 125 1.82 -11.42 5.67
N CYS A 126 2.96 -11.15 5.04
CA CYS A 126 3.44 -9.79 4.80
C CYS A 126 4.49 -9.75 3.68
N VAL A 127 4.71 -8.53 3.21
CA VAL A 127 5.84 -8.17 2.34
C VAL A 127 6.67 -7.13 3.08
N LEU A 128 8.00 -7.19 2.98
CA LEU A 128 8.94 -6.27 3.60
C LEU A 128 9.90 -5.74 2.54
N TRP A 129 9.93 -4.43 2.35
CA TRP A 129 10.89 -3.80 1.45
C TRP A 129 12.29 -3.78 2.06
N TRP A 130 13.31 -3.92 1.22
CA TRP A 130 14.69 -3.80 1.70
C TRP A 130 14.93 -2.39 2.26
N PRO A 131 15.39 -2.24 3.52
CA PRO A 131 15.38 -0.95 4.20
C PRO A 131 16.61 -0.07 3.90
N LEU A 132 17.69 -0.63 3.34
CA LEU A 132 19.00 0.04 3.24
C LEU A 132 19.58 0.00 1.81
N GLY A 133 19.29 1.04 1.02
CA GLY A 133 19.95 1.37 -0.24
C GLY A 133 19.80 0.39 -1.41
N LYS A 134 19.17 -0.77 -1.23
CA LYS A 134 18.84 -1.68 -2.33
C LYS A 134 17.40 -1.43 -2.76
N HIS A 135 17.24 -0.98 -3.99
CA HIS A 135 15.95 -0.67 -4.61
C HIS A 135 15.37 -1.87 -5.38
N ASP A 136 16.18 -2.91 -5.56
CA ASP A 136 15.91 -4.09 -6.37
C ASP A 136 15.54 -5.32 -5.52
N LYS A 137 15.29 -5.17 -4.21
CA LYS A 137 14.95 -6.29 -3.33
C LYS A 137 13.75 -6.05 -2.43
N LEU A 138 12.97 -7.11 -2.26
CA LEU A 138 11.95 -7.22 -1.21
C LEU A 138 11.92 -8.64 -0.66
N ILE A 139 11.32 -8.81 0.51
CA ILE A 139 11.07 -10.11 1.13
C ILE A 139 9.56 -10.31 1.20
N SER A 140 9.09 -11.52 0.93
CA SER A 140 7.73 -11.92 1.28
C SER A 140 7.78 -13.13 2.21
N ILE A 141 6.83 -13.18 3.15
CA ILE A 141 6.77 -14.21 4.19
C ILE A 141 5.39 -14.85 4.11
N ASP A 142 5.34 -16.16 3.93
CA ASP A 142 4.13 -16.96 4.09
C ASP A 142 4.18 -17.81 5.38
N ASP A 143 3.23 -18.72 5.54
CA ASP A 143 3.14 -19.58 6.73
C ASP A 143 4.33 -20.53 6.94
N ARG A 144 5.14 -20.79 5.90
CA ARG A 144 6.22 -21.80 5.94
C ARG A 144 7.57 -21.31 5.43
N ASN A 145 7.57 -20.31 4.57
CA ASN A 145 8.72 -19.90 3.78
C ASN A 145 8.93 -18.39 3.84
N ILE A 146 10.19 -18.01 3.62
CA ILE A 146 10.62 -16.63 3.42
C ILE A 146 11.29 -16.57 2.05
N PHE A 147 10.81 -15.68 1.19
CA PHE A 147 11.33 -15.49 -0.16
C PHE A 147 12.06 -14.16 -0.26
N LEU A 148 13.26 -14.17 -0.84
CA LEU A 148 14.00 -12.97 -1.17
C LEU A 148 13.86 -12.72 -2.66
N TRP A 149 13.19 -11.65 -3.04
CA TRP A 149 12.93 -11.31 -4.43
C TRP A 149 13.95 -10.31 -4.95
N ASN A 150 14.41 -10.55 -6.17
CA ASN A 150 15.03 -9.57 -7.04
C ASN A 150 13.93 -8.95 -7.91
N ILE A 151 13.72 -7.65 -7.78
CA ILE A 151 12.66 -6.92 -8.49
C ILE A 151 13.25 -5.93 -9.48
N ASP A 152 12.55 -5.77 -10.59
CA ASP A 152 12.79 -4.73 -11.58
C ASP A 152 11.46 -4.06 -11.92
N PRO A 153 11.13 -2.94 -11.23
CA PRO A 153 9.91 -2.17 -11.50
C PRO A 153 9.82 -1.64 -12.94
N SER A 154 10.94 -1.35 -13.60
CA SER A 154 10.97 -0.84 -14.97
C SER A 154 10.60 -1.93 -15.97
N ASN A 155 11.07 -3.16 -15.75
CA ASN A 155 10.74 -4.33 -16.57
C ASN A 155 9.53 -5.12 -16.05
N LYS A 156 8.85 -4.64 -15.00
CA LYS A 156 7.66 -5.28 -14.42
C LYS A 156 7.90 -6.75 -14.07
N SER A 157 9.01 -7.03 -13.40
CA SER A 157 9.41 -8.41 -13.10
C SER A 157 9.92 -8.59 -11.68
N ALA A 158 9.72 -9.79 -11.13
CA ALA A 158 10.24 -10.24 -9.85
C ALA A 158 10.69 -11.69 -9.97
N LYS A 159 11.80 -12.07 -9.30
CA LYS A 159 12.34 -13.43 -9.26
C LYS A 159 12.93 -13.74 -7.90
N VAL A 160 12.63 -14.92 -7.35
CA VAL A 160 13.26 -15.45 -6.12
C VAL A 160 14.70 -15.89 -6.39
#